data_AF-A0A9D6SBN8-F1
#
_entry.id   AF-A0A9D6SBN8-F1
#
_cell.length_a   1.000
_cell.length_b   1.000
_cell.length_c   1.000
_cell.angle_alpha   90.00
_cell.angle_beta   90.00
_cell.angle_gamma   90.00
#
_symmetry.space_group_name_H-M   'P 1'
#
loop_
_entity.id
_entity.type
_entity.pdbx_description
1 polymer ?
#
loop_
_entity_poly.entity_id
_entity_poly.type
_entity_poly.pdbx_seq_one_letter_code
_entity_poly.pdbx_strand_id
1 'polypeptide(L)'
;LSSLLTGKQNTIWLDSEKTADGLGRLLEDTFRFHPLEIEDCLGALQRPKVEAYADHLFLTFPLVAKTREEEGAFQTIDLAFFWGPNYIVSVRSADIRTIIPLSFRSEKTSWR
;
A
#
# COMPACT_ATOMS: atom_id res chain seq x y z
N LEU A 1 -9.03 12.49 -6.04
CA LEU A 1 -9.06 11.30 -5.16
C LEU A 1 -10.06 11.44 -4.01
N SER A 2 -10.09 12.59 -3.32
CA SER A 2 -10.96 12.81 -2.16
C SER A 2 -12.45 12.55 -2.39
N SER A 3 -12.98 12.85 -3.59
CA SER A 3 -14.39 12.56 -3.95
C SER A 3 -14.69 11.07 -4.18
N LEU A 4 -13.68 10.24 -4.44
CA LEU A 4 -13.82 8.79 -4.62
C LEU A 4 -13.75 8.08 -3.26
N LEU A 5 -13.01 8.65 -2.30
CA LEU A 5 -12.91 8.15 -0.93
C LEU A 5 -14.19 8.36 -0.11
N THR A 6 -15.16 9.14 -0.57
CA THR A 6 -16.45 9.33 0.10
C THR A 6 -17.56 8.41 -0.42
N GLY A 7 -17.33 7.72 -1.54
CA GLY A 7 -18.30 6.81 -2.14
C GLY A 7 -18.28 5.42 -1.49
N LYS A 8 -19.36 5.02 -0.81
CA LYS A 8 -19.50 3.69 -0.18
C LYS A 8 -19.47 2.49 -1.16
N GLN A 9 -19.54 2.73 -2.47
CA GLN A 9 -19.62 1.68 -3.50
C GLN A 9 -18.33 1.46 -4.30
N ASN A 10 -17.25 2.20 -3.98
CA ASN A 10 -16.00 2.12 -4.72
C ASN A 10 -14.86 1.76 -3.76
N THR A 11 -14.12 0.69 -4.10
CA THR A 11 -12.84 0.37 -3.46
C THR A 11 -11.70 0.91 -4.32
N ILE A 12 -10.83 1.74 -3.75
CA ILE A 12 -9.66 2.27 -4.44
C ILE A 12 -8.44 1.44 -4.03
N TRP A 13 -7.65 0.99 -4.99
CA TRP A 13 -6.30 0.52 -4.70
C TRP A 13 -5.30 1.48 -5.35
N LEU A 14 -4.53 2.19 -4.52
CA LEU A 14 -3.39 2.97 -4.94
C LEU A 14 -2.11 2.18 -4.69
N ASP A 15 -1.34 1.89 -5.72
CA ASP A 15 -0.02 1.28 -5.60
C ASP A 15 1.04 2.29 -6.03
N SER A 16 2.11 2.41 -5.24
CA SER A 16 3.18 3.38 -5.49
C SER A 16 4.53 2.86 -5.03
N GLU A 17 5.59 3.37 -5.64
CA GLU A 17 6.96 3.21 -5.14
C GLU A 17 7.27 4.34 -4.15
N LYS A 18 8.08 4.05 -3.11
CA LYS A 18 8.48 5.02 -2.09
C LYS A 18 9.12 6.29 -2.68
N THR A 19 9.74 6.17 -3.84
CA THR A 19 10.45 7.23 -4.57
C THR A 19 9.53 8.12 -5.41
N ALA A 20 8.23 7.83 -5.47
CA ALA A 20 7.28 8.60 -6.26
C ALA A 20 7.18 10.05 -5.74
N ASP A 21 7.33 11.00 -6.66
CA ASP A 21 7.26 12.43 -6.34
C ASP A 21 5.92 12.80 -5.69
N GLY A 22 6.00 13.46 -4.54
CA GLY A 22 4.82 13.94 -3.82
C GLY A 22 4.04 12.86 -3.05
N LEU A 23 4.51 11.60 -2.99
CA LEU A 23 3.83 10.52 -2.26
C LEU A 23 3.59 10.89 -0.80
N GLY A 24 4.59 11.40 -0.08
CA GLY A 24 4.42 11.81 1.33
C GLY A 24 3.29 12.83 1.53
N ARG A 25 3.22 13.85 0.65
CA ARG A 25 2.13 14.84 0.68
C ARG A 25 0.77 14.21 0.35
N LEU A 26 0.73 13.26 -0.58
CA LEU A 26 -0.51 12.54 -0.89
C LEU A 26 -1.01 11.75 0.32
N LEU A 27 -0.13 11.01 0.99
CA LEU A 27 -0.43 10.24 2.19
C LEU A 27 -0.93 11.13 3.33
N GLU A 28 -0.28 12.30 3.53
CA GLU A 28 -0.64 13.26 4.56
C GLU A 28 -1.92 14.06 4.23
N ASP A 29 -1.98 14.72 3.08
CA ASP A 29 -3.02 15.70 2.78
C ASP A 29 -4.33 15.04 2.31
N THR A 30 -4.24 13.94 1.58
CA THR A 30 -5.42 13.27 0.99
C THR A 30 -5.95 12.16 1.87
N PHE A 31 -5.07 11.30 2.38
CA PHE A 31 -5.47 10.16 3.20
C PHE A 31 -5.45 10.45 4.70
N ARG A 32 -4.81 11.55 5.14
CA ARG A 32 -4.75 11.97 6.55
C ARG A 32 -4.07 10.94 7.46
N PHE A 33 -3.13 10.17 6.92
CA PHE A 33 -2.32 9.25 7.73
C PHE A 33 -1.46 10.00 8.75
N HIS A 34 -1.17 9.32 9.85
CA HIS A 34 -0.39 9.89 10.92
C HIS A 34 1.07 10.06 10.46
N PRO A 35 1.76 11.17 10.82
CA PRO A 35 3.13 11.43 10.38
C PRO A 35 4.13 10.28 10.66
N LEU A 36 3.97 9.60 11.79
CA LEU A 36 4.82 8.44 12.15
C LEU A 36 4.65 7.26 11.18
N GLU A 37 3.44 7.00 10.68
CA GLU A 37 3.20 5.93 9.72
C GLU A 37 3.81 6.27 8.35
N ILE A 38 3.78 7.56 7.99
CA ILE A 38 4.40 8.07 6.77
C ILE A 38 5.93 7.96 6.89
N GLU A 39 6.49 8.31 8.04
CA GLU A 39 7.92 8.14 8.33
C GLU A 39 8.34 6.67 8.24
N ASP A 40 7.57 5.76 8.85
CA ASP A 40 7.84 4.32 8.80
C ASP A 40 7.70 3.75 7.38
N CYS A 41 6.74 4.26 6.61
CA CYS A 41 6.48 3.85 5.23
C CYS A 41 7.61 4.30 4.28
N LEU A 42 8.05 5.55 4.39
CA LEU A 42 9.06 6.15 3.51
C LEU A 42 10.49 5.91 3.98
N GLY A 43 10.67 5.59 5.26
CA GLY A 43 11.95 5.32 5.88
C GLY A 43 12.56 3.96 5.52
N ALA A 44 13.62 3.65 6.25
CA ALA A 44 14.38 2.41 6.12
C ALA A 44 13.56 1.19 6.56
N LEU A 45 14.08 -0.01 6.24
CA LEU A 45 13.50 -1.31 6.58
C LEU A 45 13.00 -1.36 8.04
N GLN A 46 11.68 -1.52 8.18
CA GLN A 46 11.01 -1.70 9.46
C GLN A 46 10.82 -3.18 9.78
N ARG A 47 10.70 -3.50 11.07
CA ARG A 47 10.27 -4.84 11.49
C ARG A 47 8.81 -5.06 11.08
N PRO A 48 8.42 -6.31 10.75
CA PRO A 48 7.03 -6.62 10.46
C PRO A 48 6.11 -6.18 11.60
N LYS A 49 5.09 -5.36 11.30
CA LYS A 49 4.10 -4.91 12.27
C LYS A 49 2.74 -4.65 11.63
N VAL A 50 1.73 -4.65 12.49
CA VAL A 50 0.35 -4.26 12.19
C VAL A 50 -0.11 -3.35 13.33
N GLU A 51 -0.56 -2.16 12.97
CA GLU A 51 -1.03 -1.14 13.91
C GLU A 51 -2.44 -0.70 13.48
N ALA A 52 -3.34 -0.62 14.46
CA ALA A 52 -4.71 -0.21 14.22
C ALA A 52 -4.90 1.25 14.63
N TYR A 53 -5.43 2.04 13.70
CA TYR A 53 -5.79 3.43 13.89
C TYR A 53 -7.31 3.58 13.83
N ALA A 54 -7.82 4.78 14.12
CA ALA A 54 -9.25 5.02 14.21
C ALA A 54 -9.99 4.78 12.88
N ASP A 55 -9.31 5.00 11.75
CA ASP A 55 -9.87 5.03 10.40
C ASP A 55 -9.21 4.03 9.44
N HIS A 56 -8.12 3.36 9.82
CA HIS A 56 -7.42 2.40 8.98
C HIS A 56 -6.48 1.46 9.77
N LEU A 57 -5.94 0.47 9.09
CA LEU A 57 -4.82 -0.35 9.56
C LEU A 57 -3.55 0.04 8.80
N PHE A 58 -2.44 0.14 9.53
CA PHE A 58 -1.11 0.25 8.96
C PHE A 58 -0.37 -1.07 9.11
N LEU A 59 0.17 -1.60 8.03
CA LEU A 59 0.95 -2.83 8.01
C LEU A 59 2.26 -2.57 7.27
N THR A 60 3.36 -3.07 7.80
CA THR A 60 4.64 -3.06 7.07
C THR A 60 5.36 -4.37 7.27
N PHE A 61 5.99 -4.88 6.22
CA PHE A 61 6.78 -6.12 6.25
C PHE A 61 7.76 -6.20 5.06
N PRO A 62 8.91 -6.87 5.23
CA PRO A 62 9.76 -7.24 4.11
C PRO A 62 9.13 -8.39 3.32
N LEU A 63 9.14 -8.25 2.00
CA LEU A 63 8.79 -9.29 1.04
C LEU A 63 10.04 -9.74 0.29
N VAL A 64 10.27 -11.04 0.20
CA VAL A 64 11.29 -11.59 -0.70
C VAL A 64 10.66 -11.81 -2.06
N ALA A 65 11.17 -11.12 -3.08
CA ALA A 65 10.68 -11.21 -4.45
C ALA A 65 11.83 -11.51 -5.43
N LYS A 66 11.51 -12.19 -6.53
CA LYS A 66 12.48 -12.36 -7.63
C LYS A 66 12.79 -11.00 -8.24
N THR A 67 14.06 -10.75 -8.54
CA THR A 67 14.46 -9.54 -9.26
C THR A 67 13.99 -9.62 -10.71
N ARG A 68 13.88 -8.46 -11.38
CA ARG A 68 13.67 -8.43 -12.84
C ARG A 68 14.96 -8.60 -13.63
N GLU A 69 16.09 -8.34 -13.00
CA GLU A 69 17.38 -8.13 -13.65
C GLU A 69 18.18 -9.42 -13.83
N GLU A 70 18.04 -10.39 -12.91
CA GLU A 70 18.82 -11.63 -12.93
C GLU A 70 17.96 -12.87 -12.62
N GLU A 71 18.12 -13.89 -13.45
CA GLU A 71 17.40 -15.15 -13.32
C GLU A 71 17.93 -15.94 -12.10
N GLY A 72 17.06 -16.16 -11.10
CA GLY A 72 17.43 -16.85 -9.85
C GLY A 72 17.87 -15.92 -8.71
N ALA A 73 17.99 -14.62 -8.95
CA ALA A 73 18.26 -13.64 -7.91
C ALA A 73 16.97 -13.26 -7.15
N PHE A 74 17.11 -13.04 -5.84
CA PHE A 74 16.06 -12.55 -4.96
C PHE A 74 16.46 -11.20 -4.36
N GLN A 75 15.49 -10.32 -4.19
CA GLN A 75 15.62 -9.07 -3.47
C GLN A 75 14.61 -9.02 -2.32
N THR A 76 14.99 -8.31 -1.26
CA THR A 76 14.07 -7.96 -0.17
C THR A 76 13.47 -6.59 -0.46
N ILE A 77 12.16 -6.49 -0.33
CA ILE A 77 11.40 -5.30 -0.67
C ILE A 77 10.54 -4.93 0.52
N ASP A 78 10.65 -3.69 0.92
CA ASP A 78 9.86 -3.14 2.01
C ASP A 78 8.49 -2.82 1.46
N LEU A 79 7.48 -3.43 2.05
CA LEU A 79 6.10 -3.26 1.67
C LEU A 79 5.34 -2.67 2.84
N ALA A 80 4.69 -1.54 2.60
CA ALA A 80 3.75 -0.92 3.52
C ALA A 80 2.35 -0.93 2.91
N PHE A 81 1.34 -1.16 3.74
CA PHE A 81 -0.06 -1.07 3.40
C PHE A 81 -0.78 -0.14 4.38
N PHE A 82 -1.58 0.76 3.83
CA PHE A 82 -2.64 1.43 4.57
C PHE A 82 -3.98 0.88 4.09
N TRP A 83 -4.72 0.26 5.00
CA TRP A 83 -5.99 -0.39 4.70
C TRP A 83 -7.12 0.32 5.42
N GLY A 84 -7.87 1.13 4.66
CA GLY A 84 -9.07 1.82 5.13
C GLY A 84 -10.38 1.17 4.68
N PRO A 85 -11.53 1.75 5.05
CA PRO A 85 -12.86 1.17 4.79
C PRO A 85 -13.20 1.01 3.30
N ASN A 86 -12.60 1.81 2.44
CA ASN A 86 -12.84 1.80 0.99
C ASN A 86 -11.57 2.05 0.17
N TYR A 87 -10.40 1.85 0.78
CA TYR A 87 -9.13 1.97 0.07
C TYR A 87 -8.08 1.01 0.60
N ILE A 88 -7.15 0.66 -0.28
CA ILE A 88 -5.86 0.06 0.04
C ILE A 88 -4.80 0.95 -0.62
N VAL A 89 -3.81 1.38 0.14
CA VAL A 89 -2.62 2.04 -0.38
C VAL A 89 -1.43 1.11 -0.15
N SER A 90 -0.78 0.65 -1.21
CA SER A 90 0.47 -0.11 -1.14
C SER A 90 1.65 0.78 -1.52
N VAL A 91 2.69 0.75 -0.70
CA VAL A 91 3.93 1.47 -0.95
C VAL A 91 5.11 0.49 -0.92
N ARG A 92 5.92 0.51 -1.96
CA ARG A 92 6.98 -0.48 -2.22
C ARG A 92 8.34 0.20 -2.35
N SER A 93 9.41 -0.41 -1.82
CA SER A 93 10.77 0.12 -2.04
C SER A 93 11.33 -0.16 -3.43
N ALA A 94 10.76 -1.11 -4.17
CA ALA A 94 11.20 -1.47 -5.52
C ALA A 94 10.07 -2.12 -6.33
N ASP A 95 10.28 -2.23 -7.65
CA ASP A 95 9.36 -2.90 -8.55
C ASP A 95 9.25 -4.42 -8.30
N ILE A 96 8.03 -4.95 -8.29
CA ILE A 96 7.73 -6.38 -8.12
C ILE A 96 6.69 -6.88 -9.09
N ARG A 97 6.84 -8.13 -9.51
CA ARG A 97 5.83 -8.82 -10.32
C ARG A 97 4.60 -9.26 -9.51
N THR A 98 4.73 -9.42 -8.19
CA THR A 98 3.74 -10.12 -7.36
C THR A 98 2.58 -9.22 -6.91
N ILE A 99 2.82 -7.91 -6.71
CA ILE A 99 1.73 -6.95 -6.53
C ILE A 99 1.25 -6.54 -7.91
N ILE A 100 0.35 -7.37 -8.42
CA ILE A 100 -0.55 -6.99 -9.49
C ILE A 100 -1.75 -6.41 -8.74
N PRO A 101 -2.16 -5.14 -8.99
CA PRO A 101 -3.46 -4.72 -8.53
C PRO A 101 -4.44 -5.73 -9.12
N LEU A 102 -5.08 -6.54 -8.26
CA LEU A 102 -6.20 -7.36 -8.69
C LEU A 102 -7.23 -6.35 -9.13
N SER A 103 -7.24 -6.04 -10.43
CA SER A 103 -8.23 -5.19 -11.06
C SER A 103 -9.56 -5.89 -10.83
N PHE A 104 -10.25 -5.45 -9.79
CA PHE A 104 -11.45 -6.12 -9.34
C PHE A 104 -12.53 -5.85 -10.38
N ARG A 105 -12.75 -6.87 -11.21
CA ARG A 105 -14.02 -7.15 -11.87
C ARG A 105 -15.12 -7.00 -10.83
N SER A 106 -16.04 -6.06 -11.05
CA SER A 106 -17.28 -5.95 -10.28
C SER A 106 -18.12 -7.23 -10.49
N GLU A 107 -17.90 -8.25 -9.68
CA GLU A 107 -18.88 -9.30 -9.47
C GLU A 107 -19.18 -9.41 -7.98
N LYS A 108 -20.42 -9.09 -7.62
CA LYS A 108 -21.01 -9.40 -6.32
C LYS A 108 -20.86 -10.91 -6.08
N THR A 109 -19.90 -11.33 -5.27
CA THR A 109 -19.95 -12.67 -4.69
C THR A 109 -20.60 -12.56 -3.32
N SER A 110 -21.91 -12.78 -3.30
CA SER A 110 -22.67 -13.04 -2.08
C SER A 110 -22.24 -14.41 -1.55
N TRP A 111 -21.25 -14.43 -0.67
CA TRP A 111 -20.97 -15.62 0.13
C TRP A 111 -22.01 -15.68 1.25
N ARG A 112 -23.03 -16.51 1.03
CA ARG A 112 -23.78 -17.19 2.08
C ARG A 112 -23.12 -18.54 2.35
#